data_AF-A0A3D4QZ04-F1
#
_entry.id   AF-A0A3D4QZ04-F1
#
_cell.length_a   1.000
_cell.length_b   1.000
_cell.length_c   1.000
_cell.angle_alpha   90.00
_cell.angle_beta   90.00
_cell.angle_gamma   90.00
#
_symmetry.space_group_name_H-M   'P 1'
#
loop_
_entity.id
_entity.type
_entity.pdbx_description
1 polymer ?
#
loop_
_entity_poly.entity_id
_entity_poly.type
_entity_poly.pdbx_seq_one_letter_code
_entity_poly.pdbx_strand_id
1 'polypeptide(L)'
;FKLYITRTGVLTNIGFDSYAKCVLPNEWYASWRPKALQAGAVTIKTYAWYNATYPRRPATDYGAHLTDNPANYQHYVANSNQPSTDTAVNAVSGKFMRNSSGRVFDAQYRAGTQGQIGTAFGGVLSQWGTQYIATNYPEYDVYTILSYYYSFSDKSSGYIQLGSY
;
A
#
# COMPACT_ATOMS: atom_id res chain seq x y z
N PHE A 1 -10.11 -7.81 -7.57
CA PHE A 1 -9.75 -9.03 -6.83
C PHE A 1 -10.86 -9.39 -5.84
N LYS A 2 -10.91 -10.63 -5.36
CA LYS A 2 -11.87 -11.08 -4.32
C LYS A 2 -11.37 -10.75 -2.91
N LEU A 3 -12.18 -10.04 -2.13
CA LEU A 3 -11.98 -9.71 -0.72
C LEU A 3 -13.04 -10.43 0.12
N TYR A 4 -12.65 -10.99 1.27
CA TYR A 4 -13.57 -11.58 2.25
C TYR A 4 -13.84 -10.61 3.40
N ILE A 5 -15.11 -10.33 3.68
CA ILE A 5 -15.56 -9.46 4.77
C ILE A 5 -15.87 -10.31 6.01
N THR A 6 -14.95 -10.35 6.96
CA THR A 6 -14.94 -11.29 8.10
C THR A 6 -16.19 -11.23 8.95
N ARG A 7 -16.75 -10.03 9.18
CA ARG A 7 -17.97 -9.85 9.99
C ARG A 7 -19.23 -10.45 9.36
N THR A 8 -19.28 -10.54 8.03
CA THR A 8 -20.49 -10.95 7.29
C THR A 8 -20.34 -12.27 6.54
N GLY A 9 -19.10 -12.74 6.36
CA GLY A 9 -18.81 -13.91 5.53
C GLY A 9 -18.90 -13.64 4.02
N VAL A 10 -19.09 -12.40 3.60
CA VAL A 10 -19.34 -12.05 2.20
C VAL A 10 -18.05 -11.99 1.39
N LEU A 11 -18.07 -12.55 0.19
CA LEU A 11 -17.05 -12.37 -0.84
C LEU A 11 -17.42 -11.20 -1.77
N THR A 12 -16.53 -10.21 -1.84
CA THR A 12 -16.73 -9.02 -2.66
C THR A 12 -15.68 -8.95 -3.76
N ASN A 13 -16.13 -8.73 -5.00
CA ASN A 13 -15.23 -8.33 -6.09
C ASN A 13 -14.99 -6.82 -6.01
N ILE A 14 -13.73 -6.43 -5.81
CA ILE A 14 -13.36 -5.02 -5.65
C ILE A 14 -12.12 -4.66 -6.49
N GLY A 15 -12.11 -3.45 -7.07
CA GLY A 15 -10.95 -2.89 -7.77
C GLY A 15 -9.88 -2.40 -6.80
N PHE A 16 -8.62 -2.36 -7.22
CA PHE A 16 -7.50 -1.98 -6.34
C PHE A 16 -7.61 -0.53 -5.86
N ASP A 17 -8.03 0.40 -6.72
CA ASP A 17 -8.23 1.80 -6.33
C ASP A 17 -9.41 1.94 -5.33
N SER A 18 -10.55 1.30 -5.59
CA SER A 18 -11.71 1.29 -4.66
C SER A 18 -11.35 0.69 -3.30
N TYR A 19 -10.56 -0.39 -3.30
CA TYR A 19 -10.04 -1.00 -2.09
C TYR A 19 -9.11 -0.03 -1.34
N ALA A 20 -8.15 0.59 -2.04
CA ALA A 20 -7.22 1.53 -1.43
C ALA A 20 -7.91 2.75 -0.80
N LYS A 21 -9.01 3.25 -1.39
CA LYS A 21 -9.82 4.34 -0.80
C LYS A 21 -10.39 4.00 0.58
N CYS A 22 -10.70 2.72 0.80
CA CYS A 22 -11.25 2.21 2.06
C CYS A 22 -10.19 1.66 3.03
N VAL A 23 -8.93 1.58 2.61
CA VAL A 23 -7.81 1.12 3.46
C VAL A 23 -6.95 2.31 3.90
N LEU A 24 -6.61 3.20 2.97
CA LEU A 24 -5.70 4.31 3.23
C LEU A 24 -6.07 5.16 4.45
N PRO A 25 -7.33 5.57 4.70
CA PRO A 25 -7.67 6.37 5.89
C PRO A 25 -7.58 5.59 7.22
N ASN A 26 -7.50 4.26 7.19
CA ASN A 26 -7.35 3.42 8.37
C ASN A 26 -5.90 3.01 8.64
N GLU A 27 -4.99 3.31 7.70
CA GLU A 27 -3.58 2.95 7.75
C GLU A 27 -2.68 4.21 7.76
N TRP A 28 -3.10 5.29 7.11
CA TRP A 28 -2.46 6.60 7.13
C TRP A 28 -3.42 7.63 7.70
N TYR A 29 -2.88 8.59 8.47
CA TYR A 29 -3.69 9.72 8.93
C TYR A 29 -4.06 10.62 7.75
N ALA A 30 -5.35 10.85 7.55
CA ALA A 30 -5.87 11.67 6.45
C ALA A 30 -5.33 13.11 6.41
N SER A 31 -4.77 13.62 7.52
CA SER A 31 -4.15 14.94 7.64
C SER A 31 -2.70 15.01 7.14
N TRP A 32 -2.09 13.87 6.80
CA TRP A 32 -0.72 13.81 6.33
C TRP A 32 -0.52 14.43 4.94
N ARG A 33 0.74 14.70 4.60
CA ARG A 33 1.12 15.35 3.35
C ARG A 33 0.63 14.53 2.14
N PRO A 34 0.20 15.19 1.04
CA PRO A 34 -0.31 14.48 -0.14
C PRO A 34 0.61 13.39 -0.68
N LYS A 35 1.92 13.66 -0.77
CA LYS A 35 2.90 12.68 -1.27
C LYS A 35 3.07 11.47 -0.33
N ALA A 36 2.88 11.66 0.98
CA ALA A 36 2.89 10.55 1.94
C ALA A 36 1.67 9.64 1.72
N LEU A 37 0.48 10.24 1.57
CA LEU A 37 -0.75 9.53 1.28
C LEU A 37 -0.70 8.80 -0.08
N GLN A 38 -0.12 9.43 -1.10
CA GLN A 38 0.08 8.82 -2.42
C GLN A 38 1.04 7.62 -2.37
N ALA A 39 2.15 7.71 -1.62
CA ALA A 39 3.05 6.58 -1.40
C ALA A 39 2.35 5.43 -0.66
N GLY A 40 1.55 5.75 0.36
CA GLY A 40 0.69 4.78 1.04
C GLY A 40 -0.29 4.10 0.07
N ALA A 41 -0.98 4.88 -0.78
CA ALA A 41 -1.91 4.36 -1.78
C ALA A 41 -1.25 3.37 -2.75
N VAL A 42 -0.08 3.71 -3.30
CA VAL A 42 0.66 2.79 -4.20
C VAL A 42 1.09 1.52 -3.46
N THR A 43 1.53 1.65 -2.22
CA THR A 43 1.94 0.51 -1.38
C THR A 43 0.77 -0.43 -1.11
N ILE A 44 -0.37 0.10 -0.70
CA ILE A 44 -1.59 -0.67 -0.45
C ILE A 44 -2.03 -1.44 -1.70
N LYS A 45 -2.04 -0.78 -2.85
CA LYS A 45 -2.42 -1.42 -4.12
C LYS A 45 -1.44 -2.48 -4.56
N THR A 46 -0.14 -2.26 -4.34
CA THR A 46 0.90 -3.25 -4.65
C THR A 46 0.74 -4.49 -3.77
N TYR A 47 0.47 -4.31 -2.47
CA TYR A 47 0.20 -5.42 -1.56
C TYR A 47 -1.04 -6.22 -1.99
N ALA A 48 -2.14 -5.54 -2.32
CA ALA A 48 -3.35 -6.20 -2.81
C ALA A 48 -3.12 -6.94 -4.14
N TRP A 49 -2.39 -6.33 -5.07
CA TRP A 49 -2.02 -6.97 -6.34
C TRP A 49 -1.15 -8.21 -6.11
N TYR A 50 -0.17 -8.13 -5.21
CA TYR A 50 0.68 -9.26 -4.85
C TYR A 50 -0.14 -10.44 -4.34
N ASN A 51 -1.07 -10.22 -3.41
CA ASN A 51 -1.93 -11.29 -2.88
C ASN A 51 -2.93 -11.81 -3.93
N ALA A 52 -3.33 -10.99 -4.90
CA ALA A 52 -4.12 -11.45 -6.03
C ALA A 52 -3.32 -12.35 -6.99
N THR A 53 -2.01 -12.09 -7.12
CA THR A 53 -1.09 -12.83 -8.02
C THR A 53 -0.55 -14.10 -7.35
N TYR A 54 -0.28 -14.02 -6.05
CA TYR A 54 0.30 -15.08 -5.23
C TYR A 54 -0.61 -15.30 -4.01
N PRO A 55 -1.72 -16.05 -4.19
CA PRO A 55 -2.73 -16.21 -3.16
C PRO A 55 -2.16 -16.84 -1.88
N ARG A 56 -2.59 -16.31 -0.74
CA ARG A 56 -2.25 -16.81 0.60
C ARG A 56 -3.41 -17.59 1.21
N ARG A 57 -3.32 -17.88 2.51
CA ARG A 57 -4.33 -18.57 3.33
C ARG A 57 -5.80 -18.15 3.10
N PRO A 58 -6.17 -16.89 2.83
CA PRO A 58 -7.57 -16.54 2.58
C PRO A 58 -8.16 -17.24 1.34
N ALA A 59 -7.31 -17.68 0.41
CA ALA A 59 -7.75 -18.40 -0.78
C ALA A 59 -8.23 -19.80 -0.43
N THR A 60 -7.56 -20.47 0.52
CA THR A 60 -7.97 -21.79 1.01
C THR A 60 -9.11 -21.69 2.02
N ASP A 61 -9.06 -20.70 2.91
CA ASP A 61 -10.02 -20.60 4.02
C ASP A 61 -11.38 -20.03 3.56
N TYR A 62 -11.37 -19.14 2.55
CA TYR A 62 -12.56 -18.38 2.15
C TYR A 62 -12.76 -18.24 0.63
N GLY A 63 -11.82 -18.69 -0.21
CA GLY A 63 -11.88 -18.42 -1.66
C GLY A 63 -11.62 -16.96 -2.03
N ALA A 64 -10.90 -16.21 -1.18
CA ALA A 64 -10.54 -14.80 -1.36
C ALA A 64 -9.03 -14.59 -1.47
N HIS A 65 -8.58 -13.43 -1.97
CA HIS A 65 -7.16 -13.10 -1.99
C HIS A 65 -6.71 -12.40 -0.70
N LEU A 66 -7.62 -11.65 -0.06
CA LEU A 66 -7.42 -10.95 1.20
C LEU A 66 -8.67 -11.03 2.08
N THR A 67 -8.51 -10.67 3.35
CA THR A 67 -9.62 -10.39 4.28
C THR A 67 -9.50 -8.98 4.83
N ASP A 68 -10.58 -8.45 5.41
CA ASP A 68 -10.60 -7.16 6.12
C ASP A 68 -10.05 -7.22 7.56
N ASN A 69 -9.52 -8.35 8.02
CA ASN A 69 -8.99 -8.50 9.38
C ASN A 69 -7.60 -7.84 9.52
N PRO A 70 -7.47 -6.74 10.29
CA PRO A 70 -6.21 -6.00 10.43
C PRO A 70 -5.13 -6.74 11.22
N ALA A 71 -5.46 -7.83 11.91
CA ALA A 71 -4.46 -8.65 12.61
C ALA A 71 -3.54 -9.41 11.65
N ASN A 72 -4.00 -9.66 10.41
CA ASN A 72 -3.28 -10.47 9.43
C ASN A 72 -3.04 -9.72 8.10
N TYR A 73 -3.89 -8.74 7.79
CA TYR A 73 -3.91 -8.02 6.52
C TYR A 73 -4.15 -6.52 6.77
N GLN A 74 -4.43 -5.79 5.71
CA GLN A 74 -4.64 -4.35 5.78
C GLN A 74 -6.03 -4.04 6.33
N HIS A 75 -6.16 -2.91 7.02
CA HIS A 75 -7.39 -2.50 7.67
C HIS A 75 -8.40 -1.92 6.64
N TYR A 76 -9.14 -2.79 5.96
CA TYR A 76 -10.23 -2.39 5.09
C TYR A 76 -11.50 -2.11 5.90
N VAL A 77 -12.06 -0.91 5.78
CA VAL A 77 -13.36 -0.57 6.36
C VAL A 77 -14.26 -0.01 5.26
N ALA A 78 -15.36 -0.71 4.96
CA ALA A 78 -16.28 -0.27 3.91
C ALA A 78 -16.85 1.13 4.23
N ASN A 79 -16.89 2.01 3.22
CA ASN A 79 -17.39 3.39 3.32
C ASN A 79 -16.64 4.29 4.31
N SER A 80 -15.40 3.96 4.67
CA SER A 80 -14.56 4.79 5.55
C SER A 80 -13.70 5.81 4.80
N ASN A 81 -13.94 5.99 3.49
CA ASN A 81 -13.13 6.86 2.64
C ASN A 81 -13.19 8.32 3.12
N GLN A 82 -12.09 9.06 2.92
CA GLN A 82 -11.95 10.46 3.33
C GLN A 82 -11.51 11.30 2.12
N PRO A 83 -11.91 12.57 2.00
CA PRO A 83 -11.61 13.37 0.81
C PRO A 83 -10.12 13.47 0.45
N SER A 84 -9.24 13.63 1.45
CA SER A 84 -7.79 13.73 1.23
C SER A 84 -7.16 12.41 0.80
N THR A 85 -7.61 11.28 1.36
CA THR A 85 -7.13 9.95 0.97
C THR A 85 -7.67 9.53 -0.38
N ASP A 86 -8.92 9.87 -0.71
CA ASP A 86 -9.50 9.68 -2.04
C ASP A 86 -8.75 10.46 -3.11
N THR A 87 -8.43 11.73 -2.82
CA THR A 87 -7.61 12.57 -3.71
C THR A 87 -6.23 11.95 -3.93
N ALA A 88 -5.60 11.43 -2.87
CA ALA A 88 -4.31 10.75 -2.98
C ALA A 88 -4.39 9.48 -3.83
N VAL A 89 -5.41 8.62 -3.62
CA VAL A 89 -5.60 7.41 -4.43
C VAL A 89 -5.86 7.75 -5.89
N ASN A 90 -6.71 8.75 -6.17
CA ASN A 90 -7.00 9.20 -7.53
C ASN A 90 -5.73 9.72 -8.23
N ALA A 91 -4.88 10.48 -7.54
CA ALA A 91 -3.64 11.03 -8.10
C ALA A 91 -2.64 9.95 -8.54
N VAL A 92 -2.71 8.75 -7.96
CA VAL A 92 -1.89 7.60 -8.35
C VAL A 92 -2.75 6.45 -8.88
N SER A 93 -3.91 6.74 -9.46
CA SER A 93 -4.82 5.73 -10.01
C SER A 93 -4.11 4.80 -10.98
N GLY A 94 -4.41 3.50 -10.91
CA GLY A 94 -3.75 2.49 -11.76
C GLY A 94 -2.29 2.19 -11.40
N LYS A 95 -1.61 2.99 -10.55
CA LYS A 95 -0.18 2.79 -10.22
C LYS A 95 0.04 1.70 -9.17
N PHE A 96 1.11 0.92 -9.36
CA PHE A 96 1.63 -0.10 -8.45
C PHE A 96 3.14 -0.27 -8.63
N MET A 97 3.82 -0.97 -7.71
CA MET A 97 5.25 -1.25 -7.81
C MET A 97 5.54 -2.63 -8.40
N ARG A 98 6.65 -2.71 -9.15
CA ARG A 98 7.31 -3.94 -9.58
C ARG A 98 8.77 -3.88 -9.16
N ASN A 99 9.38 -5.03 -8.93
CA ASN A 99 10.81 -5.11 -8.70
C ASN A 99 11.60 -4.86 -10.00
N SER A 100 12.92 -4.80 -9.89
CA SER A 100 13.83 -4.61 -11.02
C SER A 100 13.68 -5.64 -12.15
N SER A 101 13.13 -6.82 -11.86
CA SER A 101 12.81 -7.88 -12.84
C SER A 101 11.38 -7.81 -13.40
N GLY A 102 10.63 -6.74 -13.09
CA GLY A 102 9.28 -6.54 -13.61
C GLY A 102 8.18 -7.36 -12.91
N ARG A 103 8.45 -7.96 -11.74
CA ARG A 103 7.46 -8.73 -10.96
C ARG A 103 6.90 -7.92 -9.81
N VAL A 104 5.61 -8.08 -9.51
CA VAL A 104 5.01 -7.55 -8.27
C VAL A 104 5.61 -8.27 -7.05
N PHE A 105 5.73 -7.58 -5.92
CA PHE A 105 6.29 -8.11 -4.69
C PHE A 105 5.42 -7.76 -3.49
N ASP A 106 5.67 -8.45 -2.37
CA ASP A 106 4.96 -8.24 -1.11
C ASP A 106 5.38 -6.90 -0.47
N ALA A 107 4.63 -5.83 -0.79
CA ALA A 107 4.91 -4.46 -0.35
C ALA A 107 4.46 -4.22 1.10
N GLN A 108 5.21 -4.82 2.03
CA GLN A 108 5.00 -4.69 3.47
C GLN A 108 5.25 -3.25 3.94
N TYR A 109 4.51 -2.82 4.97
CA TYR A 109 4.70 -1.54 5.65
C TYR A 109 4.47 -1.70 7.15
N ARG A 110 4.92 -0.71 7.92
CA ARG A 110 4.74 -0.63 9.38
C ARG A 110 4.62 0.83 9.84
N ALA A 111 4.13 1.05 11.05
CA ALA A 111 4.00 2.40 11.64
C ALA A 111 5.30 3.21 11.59
N GLY A 112 6.41 2.61 12.05
CA GLY A 112 7.65 3.34 12.29
C GLY A 112 7.49 4.33 13.45
N THR A 113 8.40 5.30 13.51
CA THR A 113 8.45 6.29 14.60
C THR A 113 8.19 7.68 14.05
N GLN A 114 7.34 8.46 14.71
CA GLN A 114 7.10 9.86 14.36
C GLN A 114 8.42 10.65 14.34
N GLY A 115 8.60 11.48 13.31
CA GLY A 115 9.81 12.27 13.15
C GLY A 115 11.04 11.49 12.67
N GLN A 116 10.90 10.20 12.34
CA GLN A 116 11.99 9.38 11.79
C GLN A 116 11.67 8.91 10.37
N ILE A 117 12.69 8.97 9.50
CA ILE A 117 12.60 8.48 8.12
C ILE A 117 12.50 6.95 8.04
N GLY A 118 12.98 6.22 9.06
CA GLY A 118 13.03 4.76 9.07
C GLY A 118 14.27 4.21 8.35
N THR A 119 14.19 2.96 7.89
CA THR A 119 15.33 2.24 7.29
C THR A 119 15.29 2.32 5.78
N ALA A 120 16.35 2.88 5.18
CA ALA A 120 16.57 2.82 3.74
C ALA A 120 16.77 1.37 3.29
N PHE A 121 16.21 1.02 2.13
CA PHE A 121 16.39 -0.27 1.44
C PHE A 121 16.04 -1.50 2.29
N GLY A 122 15.19 -1.31 3.31
CA GLY A 122 14.81 -2.36 4.26
C GLY A 122 13.69 -3.27 3.79
N GLY A 123 13.13 -3.05 2.59
CA GLY A 123 12.05 -3.86 2.02
C GLY A 123 10.69 -3.68 2.68
N VAL A 124 10.59 -2.77 3.65
CA VAL A 124 9.37 -2.45 4.40
C VAL A 124 9.27 -0.94 4.55
N LEU A 125 8.15 -0.37 4.11
CA LEU A 125 7.90 1.06 4.20
C LEU A 125 7.51 1.48 5.62
N SER A 126 8.01 2.66 6.05
CA SER A 126 7.62 3.31 7.31
C SER A 126 6.50 4.31 7.05
N GLN A 127 5.33 4.17 7.69
CA GLN A 127 4.21 5.11 7.56
C GLN A 127 4.65 6.51 8.01
N TRP A 128 5.16 6.65 9.23
CA TRP A 128 5.73 7.91 9.70
C TRP A 128 6.91 8.40 8.86
N GLY A 129 7.66 7.48 8.26
CA GLY A 129 8.74 7.81 7.35
C GLY A 129 8.25 8.46 6.05
N THR A 130 7.13 8.00 5.47
CA THR A 130 6.52 8.68 4.30
C THR A 130 6.11 10.12 4.64
N GLN A 131 5.56 10.34 5.83
CA GLN A 131 5.21 11.68 6.32
C GLN A 131 6.45 12.54 6.57
N TYR A 132 7.50 11.95 7.15
CA TYR A 132 8.78 12.62 7.36
C TYR A 132 9.38 13.08 6.04
N ILE A 133 9.45 12.20 5.03
CA ILE A 133 10.04 12.53 3.73
C ILE A 133 9.21 13.60 3.03
N ALA A 134 7.89 13.42 2.96
CA ALA A 134 7.01 14.40 2.30
C ALA A 134 6.97 15.77 3.01
N THR A 135 7.39 15.85 4.28
CA THR A 135 7.48 17.11 5.03
C THR A 135 8.83 17.79 4.85
N ASN A 136 9.92 17.03 4.93
CA ASN A 136 11.29 17.59 4.96
C ASN A 136 11.97 17.64 3.59
N TYR A 137 11.51 16.84 2.63
CA TYR A 137 12.00 16.79 1.25
C TYR A 137 10.82 16.93 0.27
N PRO A 138 10.12 18.08 0.29
CA PRO A 138 8.90 18.29 -0.51
C PRO A 138 9.12 18.16 -2.02
N GLU A 139 10.37 18.27 -2.50
CA GLU A 139 10.78 18.05 -3.88
C GLU A 139 10.72 16.57 -4.28
N TYR A 140 10.92 15.63 -3.36
CA TYR A 140 10.89 14.19 -3.66
C TYR A 140 9.50 13.77 -4.09
N ASP A 141 9.42 13.05 -5.20
CA ASP A 141 8.17 12.52 -5.71
C ASP A 141 7.78 11.18 -5.05
N VAL A 142 6.62 10.65 -5.44
CA VAL A 142 6.10 9.38 -4.88
C VAL A 142 7.06 8.23 -5.16
N TYR A 143 7.66 8.20 -6.35
CA TYR A 143 8.64 7.17 -6.72
C TYR A 143 9.86 7.22 -5.80
N THR A 144 10.40 8.39 -5.53
CA THR A 144 11.58 8.58 -4.67
C THR A 144 11.30 8.08 -3.25
N ILE A 145 10.14 8.40 -2.69
CA ILE A 145 9.71 7.91 -1.37
C ILE A 145 9.64 6.37 -1.36
N LEU A 146 9.03 5.76 -2.36
CA LEU A 146 8.87 4.30 -2.44
C LEU A 146 10.22 3.60 -2.68
N SER A 147 11.05 4.16 -3.57
CA SER A 147 12.37 3.66 -3.91
C SER A 147 13.29 3.65 -2.69
N TYR A 148 13.20 4.66 -1.82
CA TYR A 148 13.94 4.70 -0.55
C TYR A 148 13.74 3.44 0.29
N TYR A 149 12.54 2.86 0.34
CA TYR A 149 12.26 1.67 1.15
C TYR A 149 12.48 0.35 0.42
N TYR A 150 12.09 0.28 -0.86
CA TYR A 150 11.97 -1.01 -1.56
C TYR A 150 13.06 -1.29 -2.58
N SER A 151 13.74 -0.27 -3.13
CA SER A 151 14.88 -0.52 -4.03
C SER A 151 16.03 -1.13 -3.23
N PHE A 152 16.86 -1.93 -3.89
CA PHE A 152 18.05 -2.57 -3.28
C PHE A 152 17.77 -3.32 -1.97
N SER A 153 16.59 -3.92 -1.88
CA SER A 153 16.12 -4.69 -0.72
C SER A 153 15.86 -6.14 -1.10
N ASP A 154 15.39 -6.94 -0.14
CA ASP A 154 14.88 -8.29 -0.40
C ASP A 154 13.69 -8.31 -1.39
N LYS A 155 13.02 -7.16 -1.61
CA LYS A 155 11.94 -7.02 -2.59
C LYS A 155 12.42 -6.76 -4.00
N SER A 156 13.58 -6.12 -4.16
CA SER A 156 14.14 -5.72 -5.45
C SER A 156 15.65 -5.55 -5.37
N SER A 157 16.41 -6.31 -6.14
CA SER A 157 17.88 -6.20 -6.20
C SER A 157 18.38 -4.93 -6.88
N GLY A 158 17.50 -4.21 -7.58
CA GLY A 158 17.77 -2.90 -8.18
C GLY A 158 16.68 -1.90 -7.87
N TYR A 159 16.63 -0.82 -8.64
CA TYR A 159 15.52 0.14 -8.58
C TYR A 159 14.18 -0.56 -8.86
N ILE A 160 13.19 -0.28 -8.03
CA ILE A 160 11.81 -0.64 -8.32
C ILE A 160 11.31 0.10 -9.56
N GLN A 161 10.19 -0.34 -10.11
CA GLN A 161 9.51 0.30 -11.22
C GLN A 161 8.08 0.63 -10.82
N LEU A 162 7.55 1.77 -11.27
CA LEU A 162 6.11 2.05 -11.20
C LEU A 162 5.42 1.53 -12.44
N GLY A 163 4.58 0.51 -12.27
CA GLY A 163 3.69 -0.02 -13.29
C GLY A 163 2.37 0.75 -13.37
N SER A 164 1.58 0.45 -14.39
CA SER A 164 0.18 0.85 -14.53
C SER A 164 -0.64 -0.35 -15.00
N TYR A 165 -1.92 -0.41 -14.65
CA TYR A 165 -2.87 -1.40 -15.17
C TYR A 165 -4.06 -0.70 -15.83
#